data_AF-A0A7Y5E1Q2-F1
#
_entry.id   AF-A0A7Y5E1Q2-F1
#
_cell.length_a   1.000
_cell.length_b   1.000
_cell.length_c   1.000
_cell.angle_alpha   90.00
_cell.angle_beta   90.00
_cell.angle_gamma   90.00
#
_symmetry.space_group_name_H-M   'P 1'
#
loop_
_entity.id
_entity.type
_entity.pdbx_description
1 polymer ?
#
loop_
_entity_poly.entity_id
_entity_poly.type
_entity_poly.pdbx_seq_one_letter_code
_entity_poly.pdbx_strand_id
1 'polypeptide(L)'
;ARARAYLHANCSFCHRPDGPGRGTANWLYDTPWASAGACDAEPVAGDLGVSGARLIKPGAPEQSLALLRLRAQNAARMPPFPPLGSRRLDASGSALLDTWIRGLSTCPSK
;
A
#
# COMPACT_ATOMS: atom_id res chain seq x y z
N ALA A 1 2.34 -14.17 -4.81
CA ALA A 1 2.59 -13.75 -6.21
C ALA A 1 1.65 -12.63 -6.68
N ARG A 2 0.31 -12.82 -6.74
CA ARG A 2 -0.63 -11.85 -7.36
C ARG A 2 -0.63 -10.45 -6.74
N ALA A 3 -0.73 -10.32 -5.42
CA ALA A 3 -0.74 -9.01 -4.76
C ALA A 3 0.58 -8.24 -4.96
N ARG A 4 1.71 -8.94 -4.97
CA ARG A 4 3.03 -8.34 -5.25
C ARG A 4 3.14 -7.83 -6.68
N ALA A 5 2.66 -8.60 -7.65
CA ALA A 5 2.61 -8.16 -9.05
C ALA A 5 1.69 -6.93 -9.22
N TYR A 6 0.55 -6.90 -8.51
CA TYR A 6 -0.34 -5.75 -8.50
C TYR A 6 0.33 -4.49 -7.93
N LEU A 7 0.99 -4.60 -6.77
CA LEU A 7 1.72 -3.48 -6.16
C LEU A 7 2.85 -2.97 -7.06
N HIS A 8 3.55 -3.88 -7.74
CA HIS A 8 4.54 -3.50 -8.74
C HIS A 8 3.91 -2.68 -9.86
N ALA A 9 2.93 -3.25 -10.55
CA ALA A 9 2.30 -2.61 -11.71
C ALA A 9 1.61 -1.26 -11.39
N ASN A 10 1.08 -1.09 -10.17
CA ASN A 10 0.24 0.06 -9.83
C ASN A 10 0.88 1.05 -8.85
N CYS A 11 1.93 0.66 -8.13
CA CYS A 11 2.50 1.48 -7.06
C CYS A 11 4.00 1.72 -7.19
N SER A 12 4.77 0.82 -7.82
CA SER A 12 6.24 0.94 -7.83
C SER A 12 6.77 2.09 -8.67
N PHE A 13 5.95 2.71 -9.52
CA PHE A 13 6.35 3.91 -10.25
C PHE A 13 6.70 5.05 -9.28
N CYS A 14 5.92 5.20 -8.20
CA CYS A 14 6.18 6.20 -7.17
C CYS A 14 6.92 5.62 -5.95
N HIS A 15 6.53 4.43 -5.52
CA HIS A 15 7.03 3.78 -4.31
C HIS A 15 8.16 2.80 -4.64
N ARG A 16 9.34 3.38 -4.82
CA ARG A 16 10.62 2.72 -5.10
C ARG A 16 11.76 3.59 -4.55
N PRO A 17 13.00 3.08 -4.46
CA PRO A 17 14.15 3.90 -4.12
C PRO A 17 14.23 5.14 -5.02
N ASP A 18 14.44 6.31 -4.41
CA ASP A 18 14.51 7.61 -5.08
C ASP A 18 13.26 7.99 -5.91
N GLY A 19 12.14 7.29 -5.68
CA GLY A 19 10.86 7.59 -6.31
C GLY A 19 10.15 8.78 -5.68
N PRO A 20 9.16 9.37 -6.37
CA PRO A 20 8.39 10.51 -5.85
C PRO A 20 7.42 10.15 -4.71
N GLY A 21 7.25 8.86 -4.40
CA GLY A 21 6.41 8.39 -3.31
C GLY A 21 7.05 8.72 -1.95
N ARG A 22 6.22 9.15 -0.99
CA ARG A 22 6.68 9.38 0.39
C ARG A 22 6.76 8.05 1.16
N GLY A 23 7.67 7.98 2.12
CA GLY A 23 7.83 6.84 3.03
C GLY A 23 8.82 5.79 2.54
N THR A 24 8.81 4.63 3.19
CA THR A 24 9.83 3.57 3.03
C THR A 24 9.40 2.43 2.11
N ALA A 25 8.18 2.47 1.58
CA ALA A 25 7.63 1.38 0.78
C ALA A 25 8.34 1.28 -0.58
N ASN A 26 8.87 0.09 -0.88
CA ASN A 26 9.43 -0.27 -2.17
C ASN A 26 8.66 -1.45 -2.77
N TRP A 27 7.96 -1.19 -3.88
CA TRP A 27 7.11 -2.17 -4.57
C TRP A 27 7.70 -2.70 -5.86
N LEU A 28 8.99 -2.47 -6.14
CA LEU A 28 9.64 -3.12 -7.27
C LEU A 28 9.50 -4.65 -7.17
N TYR A 29 9.29 -5.30 -8.32
CA TYR A 29 8.96 -6.72 -8.38
C TYR A 29 10.05 -7.61 -7.77
N ASP A 30 11.30 -7.23 -8.00
CA ASP A 30 12.52 -7.88 -7.51
C ASP A 30 12.80 -7.62 -6.02
N THR A 31 12.13 -6.64 -5.40
CA THR A 31 12.33 -6.32 -3.99
C THR A 31 11.63 -7.35 -3.09
N PRO A 32 12.36 -8.12 -2.28
CA PRO A 32 11.77 -9.09 -1.37
C PRO A 32 10.78 -8.44 -0.39
N TRP A 33 9.79 -9.18 0.09
CA TRP A 33 8.84 -8.64 1.08
C TRP A 33 9.53 -8.16 2.36
N ALA A 34 10.56 -8.87 2.81
CA ALA A 34 11.42 -8.48 3.94
C ALA A 34 12.08 -7.12 3.76
N SER A 35 12.45 -6.77 2.53
CA SER A 35 13.17 -5.54 2.19
C SER A 35 12.25 -4.43 1.66
N ALA A 36 10.94 -4.68 1.56
CA ALA A 36 9.99 -3.73 0.99
C ALA A 36 9.73 -2.50 1.87
N GLY A 37 10.21 -2.49 3.12
CA GLY A 37 10.10 -1.34 4.03
C GLY A 37 8.66 -0.93 4.39
N ALA A 38 7.68 -1.80 4.14
CA ALA A 38 6.26 -1.48 4.32
C ALA A 38 5.55 -2.31 5.41
N CYS A 39 6.08 -3.48 5.78
CA CYS A 39 5.47 -4.31 6.81
C CYS A 39 5.64 -3.67 8.19
N ASP A 40 4.53 -3.44 8.91
CA ASP A 40 4.44 -2.75 10.20
C ASP A 40 5.22 -1.43 10.28
N ALA A 41 5.43 -0.78 9.14
CA ALA A 41 6.09 0.51 9.08
C ALA A 41 5.14 1.62 9.53
N GLU A 42 5.67 2.54 10.34
CA GLU A 42 4.98 3.77 10.75
C GLU A 42 4.68 4.67 9.54
N PRO A 43 3.51 5.33 9.50
CA PRO A 43 3.20 6.25 8.42
C PRO A 43 3.89 7.59 8.56
N VAL A 44 4.51 8.05 7.48
CA VAL A 44 5.15 9.38 7.43
C VAL A 44 4.21 10.49 6.94
N ALA A 45 3.06 10.12 6.36
CA ALA A 45 2.16 11.04 5.67
C ALA A 45 0.75 11.07 6.30
N GLY A 46 0.67 10.91 7.63
CA GLY A 46 -0.58 10.81 8.38
C GLY A 46 -1.23 9.42 8.32
N ASP A 47 -2.09 9.16 9.30
CA ASP A 47 -2.73 7.87 9.61
C ASP A 47 -4.22 7.79 9.23
N LEU A 48 -4.75 8.83 8.58
CA LEU A 48 -6.18 8.96 8.25
C LEU A 48 -7.11 8.91 9.46
N GLY A 49 -6.61 9.22 10.66
CA GLY A 49 -7.35 9.10 11.93
C GLY A 49 -7.52 7.66 12.40
N VAL A 50 -6.81 6.70 11.80
CA VAL A 50 -6.88 5.29 12.19
C VAL A 50 -5.85 4.99 13.28
N SER A 51 -6.34 4.69 14.47
CA SER A 51 -5.49 4.32 15.60
C SER A 51 -4.65 3.08 15.29
N GLY A 52 -3.34 3.16 15.55
CA GLY A 52 -2.39 2.07 15.32
C GLY A 52 -2.21 1.71 13.85
N ALA A 53 -2.43 2.65 12.94
CA ALA A 53 -2.23 2.47 11.51
C ALA A 53 -0.76 2.14 11.17
N ARG A 54 -0.59 1.30 10.16
CA ARG A 54 0.70 0.97 9.55
C ARG A 54 0.61 1.06 8.04
N LEU A 55 1.74 1.12 7.34
CA LEU A 55 1.73 1.07 5.87
C LEU A 55 1.07 -0.23 5.38
N ILE A 56 1.50 -1.37 5.92
CA ILE A 56 0.83 -2.68 5.86
C ILE A 56 0.89 -3.30 7.24
N LYS A 57 -0.28 -3.55 7.85
CA LYS A 57 -0.40 -4.25 9.12
C LYS A 57 -0.83 -5.71 8.86
N PRO A 58 0.01 -6.71 9.14
CA PRO A 58 -0.36 -8.12 8.95
C PRO A 58 -1.68 -8.46 9.63
N GLY A 59 -2.59 -9.12 8.91
CA GLY A 59 -3.87 -9.59 9.43
C GLY A 59 -4.95 -8.51 9.59
N ALA A 60 -4.59 -7.22 9.47
CA ALA A 60 -5.49 -6.08 9.73
C ALA A 60 -5.57 -5.11 8.54
N PRO A 61 -6.34 -5.45 7.48
CA PRO A 61 -6.55 -4.59 6.31
C PRO A 61 -7.11 -3.20 6.66
N GLU A 62 -7.98 -3.13 7.66
CA GLU A 62 -8.60 -1.89 8.17
C GLU A 62 -7.62 -0.94 8.88
N GLN A 63 -6.43 -1.42 9.24
CA GLN A 63 -5.35 -0.63 9.82
C GLN A 63 -4.16 -0.47 8.85
N SER A 64 -4.31 -0.92 7.61
CA SER A 64 -3.28 -0.88 6.57
C SER A 64 -3.51 0.27 5.60
N LEU A 65 -2.70 1.32 5.71
CA LEU A 65 -2.88 2.55 4.97
C LEU A 65 -2.75 2.39 3.46
N ALA A 66 -1.93 1.46 2.96
CA ALA A 66 -1.83 1.24 1.52
C ALA A 66 -3.21 0.88 0.92
N LEU A 67 -3.98 0.03 1.60
CA LEU A 67 -5.33 -0.34 1.19
C LEU A 67 -6.33 0.80 1.41
N LEU A 68 -6.27 1.47 2.55
CA LEU A 68 -7.17 2.59 2.85
C LEU A 68 -7.00 3.74 1.85
N ARG A 69 -5.75 4.06 1.48
CA ARG A 69 -5.44 5.07 0.46
C ARG A 69 -5.83 4.63 -0.94
N LEU A 70 -5.72 3.35 -1.28
CA LEU A 70 -6.23 2.82 -2.55
C LEU A 70 -7.76 3.01 -2.66
N ARG A 71 -8.48 2.82 -1.54
CA ARG A 71 -9.94 2.95 -1.45
C ARG A 71 -10.45 4.38 -1.25
N ALA A 72 -9.59 5.32 -0.85
CA ALA A 72 -9.99 6.68 -0.54
C ALA A 72 -10.54 7.40 -1.78
N GLN A 73 -11.54 8.26 -1.56
CA GLN A 73 -12.17 9.09 -2.61
C GLN A 73 -11.93 10.59 -2.40
N ASN A 74 -10.95 10.92 -1.55
CA ASN A 74 -10.56 12.27 -1.20
C ASN A 74 -9.05 12.48 -1.47
N ALA A 75 -8.48 13.56 -0.95
CA ALA A 75 -7.07 13.91 -1.14
C ALA A 75 -6.07 12.86 -0.62
N ALA A 76 -6.49 11.92 0.23
CA ALA A 76 -5.64 10.83 0.70
C ALA A 76 -5.46 9.68 -0.32
N ARG A 77 -6.18 9.72 -1.44
CA ARG A 77 -6.17 8.64 -2.44
C ARG A 77 -4.78 8.40 -3.03
N MET A 78 -4.43 7.13 -3.20
CA MET A 78 -3.25 6.70 -3.96
C MET A 78 -3.62 5.71 -5.09
N PRO A 79 -3.09 5.90 -6.31
CA PRO A 79 -2.31 7.07 -6.75
C PRO A 79 -3.16 8.36 -6.70
N PRO A 80 -2.53 9.54 -6.52
CA PRO A 80 -3.26 10.80 -6.46
C PRO A 80 -4.01 11.02 -7.77
N PHE A 81 -5.21 11.60 -7.66
CA PHE A 81 -6.08 11.83 -8.81
C PHE A 81 -5.44 12.86 -9.77
N PRO A 82 -5.12 12.51 -11.03
CA PRO A 82 -4.88 13.53 -12.04
C PRO A 82 -6.22 14.17 -12.43
N PRO A 83 -6.25 15.43 -12.89
CA PRO A 83 -7.50 16.14 -13.27
C PRO A 83 -8.37 15.39 -14.29
N LEU A 84 -7.74 14.52 -15.10
CA LEU A 84 -8.37 13.73 -16.16
C LEU A 84 -8.48 12.22 -15.82
N GLY A 85 -8.20 11.83 -14.58
CA GLY A 85 -8.17 10.44 -14.15
C GLY A 85 -9.55 9.83 -13.90
N SER A 86 -9.59 8.50 -13.84
CA SER A 86 -10.80 7.79 -13.41
C SER A 86 -11.08 8.03 -11.93
N ARG A 87 -12.33 8.44 -11.62
CA ARG A 87 -12.85 8.51 -10.23
C ARG A 87 -13.29 7.14 -9.73
N ARG A 88 -13.25 6.11 -10.57
CA ARG A 88 -13.71 4.77 -10.20
C ARG A 88 -12.68 4.11 -9.28
N LEU A 89 -13.19 3.54 -8.20
CA LEU A 89 -12.42 2.71 -7.29
C LEU A 89 -12.00 1.42 -8.00
N ASP A 90 -10.73 1.03 -7.86
CA ASP A 90 -10.27 -0.28 -8.32
C ASP A 90 -10.72 -1.35 -7.31
N ALA A 91 -11.93 -1.87 -7.53
CA ALA A 91 -12.55 -2.83 -6.64
C ALA A 91 -11.80 -4.17 -6.63
N SER A 92 -11.26 -4.57 -7.78
CA SER A 92 -10.55 -5.84 -7.92
C SER A 92 -9.18 -5.78 -7.24
N GLY A 93 -8.43 -4.69 -7.47
CA GLY A 93 -7.17 -4.44 -6.78
C GLY A 93 -7.34 -4.29 -5.27
N SER A 94 -8.40 -3.58 -4.85
CA SER A 94 -8.74 -3.43 -3.43
C SER A 94 -9.07 -4.77 -2.76
N ALA A 95 -9.85 -5.64 -3.41
CA ALA A 95 -10.18 -6.96 -2.88
C ALA A 95 -8.95 -7.89 -2.83
N LEU A 96 -8.07 -7.79 -3.84
CA LEU A 96 -6.82 -8.52 -3.88
C LEU A 96 -5.88 -8.14 -2.72
N LEU A 97 -5.69 -6.84 -2.49
CA LEU A 97 -4.86 -6.36 -1.38
C LEU A 97 -5.47 -6.68 -0.02
N ASP A 98 -6.78 -6.57 0.13
CA ASP A 98 -7.49 -6.96 1.36
C ASP A 98 -7.24 -8.43 1.72
N THR A 99 -7.47 -9.32 0.76
CA THR A 99 -7.26 -10.76 0.93
C THR A 99 -5.80 -11.07 1.25
N TRP A 100 -4.87 -10.41 0.57
CA TRP A 100 -3.45 -10.61 0.81
C TRP A 100 -3.04 -10.16 2.22
N ILE A 101 -3.42 -8.95 2.64
CA ILE A 101 -3.08 -8.40 3.96
C ILE A 101 -3.69 -9.27 5.07
N ARG A 102 -4.96 -9.67 4.92
CA ARG A 102 -5.65 -10.55 5.89
C ARG A 102 -4.95 -11.91 6.03
N GLY A 103 -4.31 -12.39 4.98
CA GLY A 103 -3.53 -13.64 4.99
C GLY A 103 -2.09 -13.51 5.53
N LEU A 104 -1.62 -12.31 5.87
CA LEU A 104 -0.32 -12.12 6.51
C LEU A 104 -0.46 -12.34 8.03
N SER A 105 0.36 -13.23 8.59
CA SER A 105 0.38 -13.46 10.05
C SER A 105 1.39 -12.57 10.77
N THR A 106 2.57 -12.36 10.18
CA THR A 106 3.66 -11.59 10.76
C THR A 106 4.45 -10.86 9.68
N CYS A 107 5.27 -9.90 10.11
CA CYS A 107 6.30 -9.37 9.25
C CYS A 107 7.44 -10.37 9.06
N PRO A 108 7.94 -10.53 7.83
CA PRO A 108 9.13 -11.34 7.58
C PRO A 108 10.33 -10.75 8.34
N SER A 109 11.19 -11.64 8.84
CA SER A 109 12.51 -11.25 9.35
C SER A 109 13.29 -10.55 8.24
N LYS A 110 13.97 -9.46 8.58
CA LYS A 110 14.88 -8.75 7.66
C LYS A 110 16.07 -9.62 7.28
#